data_AF-A0A0A0WWZ4-F1
#
_entry.id   AF-A0A0A0WWZ4-F1
#
_cell.length_a   1.000
_cell.length_b   1.000
_cell.length_c   1.000
_cell.angle_alpha   90.00
_cell.angle_beta   90.00
_cell.angle_gamma   90.00
#
_symmetry.space_group_name_H-M   'P 1'
#
loop_
_entity.id
_entity.type
_entity.pdbx_description
1 polymer ?
#
loop_
_entity_poly.entity_id
_entity_poly.type
_entity_poly.pdbx_seq_one_letter_code
_entity_poly.pdbx_strand_id
1 'polypeptide(L)'
;MKKLFSVLAVTTLAIGIVAGCGKEEKKDTANQDALQKIKQSGELVIGTEGTYPPFTFHDTNDKLTGFDVELAEEVAKRLGVKPVFKETQWDSLLAGIDAKRFDMVANEVGIREDRQKKYDFSSPYISSSAALVIAKDKDKPATFADVKGLKAAQSLTSNYADIAKKNGAEITGVEGFSQAAELLSSGRVDFTINDKLSVLNYLETKKDAKIKIVDTEKEASQSGFLFRKGSDKLVQEVNKALEDMKKDGTYDKITKKWFGENVSK
;
A
#
# COMPACT_ATOMS: atom_id res chain seq x y z
N MET A 1 -58.64 47.20 -59.07
CA MET A 1 -57.92 46.07 -59.71
C MET A 1 -57.88 44.91 -58.72
N LYS A 2 -58.50 43.77 -59.09
CA LYS A 2 -58.47 42.40 -58.51
C LYS A 2 -58.66 42.29 -56.97
N LYS A 3 -59.87 42.00 -56.43
CA LYS A 3 -60.46 40.65 -56.18
C LYS A 3 -59.48 39.73 -55.40
N LEU A 4 -59.79 39.07 -54.27
CA LEU A 4 -61.04 38.42 -53.85
C LEU A 4 -60.96 37.96 -52.36
N PHE A 5 -62.14 37.73 -51.79
CA PHE A 5 -62.56 37.14 -50.50
C PHE A 5 -61.77 35.94 -49.93
N SER A 6 -61.75 35.81 -48.60
CA SER A 6 -62.51 34.77 -47.86
C SER A 6 -62.43 34.89 -46.34
N VAL A 7 -63.60 34.84 -45.71
CA VAL A 7 -63.88 34.72 -44.27
C VAL A 7 -63.80 33.24 -43.87
N LEU A 8 -63.27 32.93 -42.69
CA LEU A 8 -63.79 31.82 -41.89
C LEU A 8 -63.47 32.02 -40.40
N ALA A 9 -64.51 32.13 -39.58
CA ALA A 9 -64.48 32.07 -38.13
C ALA A 9 -64.55 30.60 -37.70
N VAL A 10 -63.74 30.18 -36.72
CA VAL A 10 -64.02 29.00 -35.90
C VAL A 10 -63.57 29.24 -34.46
N THR A 11 -64.50 28.87 -33.59
CA THR A 11 -64.59 28.90 -32.13
C THR A 11 -63.62 27.98 -31.37
N THR A 12 -63.67 28.15 -30.05
CA THR A 12 -63.64 27.14 -28.96
C THR A 12 -62.36 26.90 -28.16
N LEU A 13 -62.55 27.16 -26.87
CA LEU A 13 -61.78 26.81 -25.68
C LEU A 13 -61.67 25.28 -25.51
N ALA A 14 -60.48 24.76 -25.19
CA ALA A 14 -60.32 23.39 -24.69
C ALA A 14 -59.11 23.27 -23.74
N ILE A 15 -59.41 22.74 -22.56
CA ILE A 15 -58.50 22.39 -21.45
C ILE A 15 -57.65 21.17 -21.86
N GLY A 16 -56.33 21.28 -21.71
CA GLY A 16 -55.38 20.18 -21.94
C GLY A 16 -54.62 19.82 -20.68
N ILE A 17 -55.06 18.73 -20.03
CA ILE A 17 -54.33 18.00 -18.98
C ILE A 17 -53.10 17.36 -19.65
N VAL A 18 -51.88 17.71 -19.22
CA VAL A 18 -50.67 16.98 -19.60
C VAL A 18 -50.10 16.30 -18.37
N ALA A 19 -50.07 14.98 -18.49
CA ALA A 19 -49.61 13.99 -17.53
C ALA A 19 -48.19 14.26 -17.02
N GLY A 20 -48.02 14.09 -15.71
CA GLY A 20 -46.72 14.03 -15.06
C GLY A 20 -45.94 12.82 -15.53
N CYS A 21 -45.00 13.03 -16.45
CA CYS A 21 -43.85 12.15 -16.59
C CYS A 21 -42.91 12.43 -15.41
N GLY A 22 -42.86 11.49 -14.47
CA GLY A 22 -41.83 11.42 -13.46
C GLY A 22 -40.47 11.51 -14.12
N LYS A 23 -39.79 12.63 -13.90
CA LYS A 23 -38.39 12.80 -14.20
C LYS A 23 -37.66 11.93 -13.18
N GLU A 24 -37.39 10.68 -13.53
CA GLU A 24 -36.34 9.92 -12.86
C GLU A 24 -35.08 10.76 -12.99
N GLU A 25 -34.73 11.41 -11.88
CA GLU A 25 -33.42 11.99 -11.69
C GLU A 25 -32.41 10.87 -11.92
N LYS A 26 -31.75 10.92 -13.08
CA LYS A 26 -30.49 10.21 -13.29
C LYS A 26 -29.57 10.62 -12.16
N LYS A 27 -29.51 9.81 -11.11
CA LYS A 27 -28.48 9.88 -10.07
C LYS A 27 -27.14 9.92 -10.77
N ASP A 28 -26.39 10.97 -10.50
CA ASP A 28 -25.00 11.14 -10.91
C ASP A 28 -24.24 9.83 -10.70
N THR A 29 -23.84 9.22 -11.82
CA THR A 29 -23.00 8.02 -11.87
C THR A 29 -21.52 8.36 -11.65
N ALA A 30 -21.23 9.57 -11.16
CA ALA A 30 -19.90 10.14 -11.04
C ALA A 30 -19.18 9.80 -9.72
N ASN A 31 -19.86 9.18 -8.74
CA ASN A 31 -19.25 8.85 -7.45
C ASN A 31 -19.62 7.44 -6.98
N GLN A 32 -19.44 6.45 -7.86
CA GLN A 32 -19.48 5.05 -7.43
C GLN A 32 -18.36 4.80 -6.41
N ASP A 33 -18.79 4.36 -5.24
CA ASP A 33 -17.98 3.94 -4.10
C ASP A 33 -16.94 2.87 -4.53
N ALA A 34 -15.71 2.97 -4.02
CA ALA A 34 -14.60 2.12 -4.45
C ALA A 34 -14.90 0.62 -4.28
N LEU A 35 -15.52 0.25 -3.15
CA LEU A 35 -15.93 -1.12 -2.87
C LEU A 35 -16.96 -1.60 -3.90
N GLN A 36 -17.92 -0.76 -4.31
CA GLN A 36 -18.90 -1.13 -5.32
C GLN A 36 -18.24 -1.48 -6.66
N LYS A 37 -17.24 -0.71 -7.10
CA LYS A 37 -16.50 -0.99 -8.35
C LYS A 37 -15.73 -2.31 -8.29
N ILE A 38 -15.08 -2.57 -7.15
CA ILE A 38 -14.38 -3.83 -6.87
C ILE A 38 -15.35 -5.01 -6.92
N LYS A 39 -16.52 -4.89 -6.27
CA LYS A 39 -17.55 -5.92 -6.28
C LYS A 39 -18.16 -6.15 -7.67
N GLN A 40 -18.32 -5.10 -8.47
CA GLN A 40 -18.84 -5.19 -9.83
C GLN A 40 -17.85 -5.82 -10.81
N SER A 41 -16.56 -5.49 -10.69
CA SER A 41 -15.51 -6.11 -11.51
C SER A 41 -15.18 -7.54 -11.07
N GLY A 42 -15.40 -7.85 -9.79
CA GLY A 42 -14.99 -9.12 -9.19
C GLY A 42 -13.49 -9.19 -8.90
N GLU A 43 -12.76 -8.08 -9.01
CA GLU A 43 -11.31 -8.02 -8.83
C GLU A 43 -10.90 -6.91 -7.84
N LEU A 44 -9.97 -7.22 -6.95
CA LEU A 44 -9.27 -6.26 -6.11
C LEU A 44 -7.85 -6.09 -6.67
N VAL A 45 -7.54 -4.92 -7.25
CA VAL A 45 -6.22 -4.66 -7.82
C VAL A 45 -5.27 -4.16 -6.74
N ILE A 46 -4.17 -4.88 -6.52
CA ILE A 46 -3.27 -4.70 -5.37
C ILE A 46 -1.87 -4.32 -5.88
N GLY A 47 -1.37 -3.16 -5.48
CA GLY A 47 0.03 -2.77 -5.70
C GLY A 47 0.94 -3.41 -4.65
N THR A 48 2.07 -3.98 -5.09
CA THR A 48 3.11 -4.55 -4.22
C THR A 48 4.47 -4.53 -4.93
N GLU A 49 5.58 -4.80 -4.24
CA GLU A 49 6.93 -4.81 -4.82
C GLU A 49 7.32 -6.14 -5.49
N GLY A 50 7.05 -7.27 -4.84
CA GLY A 50 7.52 -8.58 -5.31
C GLY A 50 9.02 -8.84 -5.08
N THR A 51 9.73 -7.93 -4.40
CA THR A 51 11.19 -8.01 -4.16
C THR A 51 11.61 -7.71 -2.71
N TYR A 52 10.67 -7.70 -1.77
CA TYR A 52 10.85 -7.31 -0.38
C TYR A 52 10.45 -8.44 0.60
N PRO A 53 11.30 -9.47 0.77
CA PRO A 53 11.04 -10.55 1.71
C PRO A 53 11.15 -10.06 3.17
N PRO A 54 10.38 -10.64 4.10
CA PRO A 54 9.38 -11.71 3.91
C PRO A 54 7.97 -11.20 3.54
N PHE A 55 7.81 -9.91 3.24
CA PHE A 55 6.52 -9.25 3.08
C PHE A 55 5.89 -9.51 1.72
N THR A 56 6.65 -9.31 0.65
CA THR A 56 6.22 -9.49 -0.74
C THR A 56 7.41 -9.83 -1.61
N PHE A 57 7.49 -11.07 -2.05
CA PHE A 57 8.64 -11.57 -2.81
C PHE A 57 8.27 -12.80 -3.63
N HIS A 58 9.13 -13.17 -4.56
CA HIS A 58 8.99 -14.41 -5.32
C HIS A 58 9.73 -15.56 -4.61
N ASP A 59 9.04 -16.69 -4.42
CA ASP A 59 9.66 -17.90 -3.90
C ASP A 59 10.61 -18.56 -4.94
N THR A 60 11.20 -19.70 -4.58
CA THR A 60 12.13 -20.43 -5.47
C THR A 60 11.48 -20.95 -6.76
N ASN A 61 10.15 -20.98 -6.84
CA ASN A 61 9.38 -21.37 -8.01
C ASN A 61 8.85 -20.15 -8.79
N ASP A 62 9.35 -18.95 -8.49
CA ASP A 62 8.92 -17.68 -9.09
C ASP A 62 7.45 -17.35 -8.81
N LYS A 63 6.90 -17.85 -7.70
CA LYS A 63 5.54 -17.51 -7.26
C LYS A 63 5.59 -16.32 -6.30
N LEU A 64 4.84 -15.25 -6.62
CA LEU A 64 4.58 -14.15 -5.70
C LEU A 64 3.96 -14.68 -4.40
N THR A 65 4.60 -14.34 -3.28
CA THR A 65 4.27 -14.79 -1.94
C THR A 65 4.73 -13.76 -0.91
N GLY A 66 4.51 -14.03 0.36
CA GLY A 66 4.93 -13.19 1.47
C GLY A 66 3.79 -12.87 2.41
N PHE A 67 4.14 -12.30 3.57
CA PHE A 67 3.20 -11.96 4.61
C PHE A 67 2.08 -11.02 4.11
N ASP A 68 2.43 -9.94 3.42
CA ASP A 68 1.48 -8.96 2.90
C ASP A 68 0.63 -9.53 1.76
N VAL A 69 1.24 -10.35 0.90
CA VAL A 69 0.57 -11.02 -0.21
C VAL A 69 -0.50 -11.96 0.34
N GLU A 70 -0.15 -12.85 1.27
CA GLU A 70 -1.10 -13.82 1.84
C GLU A 70 -2.20 -13.16 2.66
N LEU A 71 -1.87 -12.07 3.37
CA LEU A 71 -2.87 -11.30 4.10
C LEU A 71 -3.85 -10.61 3.12
N ALA A 72 -3.35 -10.04 2.03
CA ALA A 72 -4.18 -9.40 1.00
C ALA A 72 -5.03 -10.42 0.20
N GLU A 73 -4.50 -11.62 -0.07
CA GLU A 73 -5.26 -12.72 -0.66
C GLU A 73 -6.43 -13.15 0.23
N GLU A 74 -6.21 -13.31 1.54
CA GLU A 74 -7.27 -13.68 2.47
C GLU A 74 -8.30 -12.55 2.64
N VAL A 75 -7.88 -11.28 2.60
CA VAL A 75 -8.80 -10.12 2.52
C VAL A 75 -9.66 -10.21 1.26
N ALA A 76 -9.06 -10.39 0.07
CA ALA A 76 -9.80 -10.49 -1.19
C ALA A 76 -10.82 -11.64 -1.17
N LYS A 77 -10.42 -12.81 -0.63
CA LYS A 77 -11.29 -13.96 -0.44
C LYS A 77 -12.48 -13.65 0.46
N ARG A 78 -12.29 -12.96 1.59
CA ARG A 78 -13.39 -12.53 2.49
C ARG A 78 -14.30 -11.50 1.85
N LEU A 79 -13.75 -10.65 0.98
CA LEU A 79 -14.51 -9.75 0.12
C LEU A 79 -15.18 -10.48 -1.05
N GLY A 80 -14.96 -11.76 -1.29
CA GLY A 80 -15.55 -12.50 -2.40
C GLY A 80 -15.12 -11.99 -3.77
N VAL A 81 -13.89 -11.48 -3.89
CA VAL A 81 -13.29 -11.00 -5.13
C VAL A 81 -11.94 -11.64 -5.38
N LYS A 82 -11.48 -11.64 -6.63
CA LYS A 82 -10.17 -12.17 -7.01
C LYS A 82 -9.08 -11.12 -6.72
N PRO A 83 -8.00 -11.48 -6.01
CA PRO A 83 -6.83 -10.60 -5.90
C PRO A 83 -6.09 -10.54 -7.25
N VAL A 84 -5.74 -9.33 -7.69
CA VAL A 84 -4.91 -9.09 -8.88
C VAL A 84 -3.72 -8.24 -8.47
N PHE A 85 -2.57 -8.88 -8.30
CA PHE A 85 -1.33 -8.18 -7.94
C PHE A 85 -0.72 -7.47 -9.15
N LYS A 86 -0.19 -6.27 -8.89
CA LYS A 86 0.56 -5.44 -9.84
C LYS A 86 1.87 -5.05 -9.18
N GLU A 87 2.94 -5.72 -9.60
CA GLU A 87 4.28 -5.50 -9.07
C GLU A 87 4.90 -4.23 -9.65
N THR A 88 5.51 -3.42 -8.79
CA THR A 88 6.29 -2.24 -9.17
C THR A 88 7.20 -1.79 -8.02
N GLN A 89 8.21 -0.99 -8.32
CA GLN A 89 9.15 -0.48 -7.30
C GLN A 89 8.45 0.42 -6.27
N TRP A 90 8.97 0.46 -5.04
CA TRP A 90 8.40 1.23 -3.92
C TRP A 90 7.93 2.65 -4.30
N ASP A 91 8.81 3.46 -4.90
CA ASP A 91 8.49 4.85 -5.25
C ASP A 91 7.35 4.96 -6.29
N SER A 92 7.14 3.90 -7.10
CA SER A 92 6.05 3.80 -8.07
C SER A 92 4.73 3.33 -7.47
N LEU A 93 4.72 2.70 -6.29
CA LEU A 93 3.49 2.28 -5.61
C LEU A 93 2.64 3.48 -5.20
N LEU A 94 3.25 4.48 -4.56
CA LEU A 94 2.56 5.70 -4.13
C LEU A 94 2.07 6.52 -5.33
N ALA A 95 2.88 6.64 -6.39
CA ALA A 95 2.43 7.29 -7.62
C ALA A 95 1.31 6.49 -8.32
N GLY A 96 1.34 5.16 -8.24
CA GLY A 96 0.37 4.29 -8.86
C GLY A 96 -1.00 4.32 -8.18
N ILE A 97 -1.05 4.39 -6.85
CA ILE A 97 -2.32 4.53 -6.11
C ILE A 97 -2.98 5.89 -6.41
N ASP A 98 -2.20 6.97 -6.51
CA ASP A 98 -2.66 8.31 -6.94
C ASP A 98 -3.23 8.29 -8.35
N ALA A 99 -2.54 7.60 -9.26
CA ALA A 99 -2.95 7.41 -10.65
C ALA A 99 -4.07 6.37 -10.84
N LYS A 100 -4.66 5.85 -9.75
CA LYS A 100 -5.74 4.84 -9.75
C LYS A 100 -5.37 3.54 -10.47
N ARG A 101 -4.08 3.17 -10.47
CA ARG A 101 -3.60 1.89 -11.04
C ARG A 101 -3.89 0.70 -10.13
N PHE A 102 -4.05 0.94 -8.84
CA PHE A 102 -4.36 -0.06 -7.81
C PHE A 102 -5.52 0.46 -6.96
N ASP A 103 -6.25 -0.44 -6.31
CA ASP A 103 -7.27 -0.10 -5.31
C ASP A 103 -6.72 -0.11 -3.88
N MET A 104 -5.70 -0.93 -3.64
CA MET A 104 -5.02 -1.13 -2.37
C MET A 104 -3.51 -1.30 -2.61
N VAL A 105 -2.68 -0.88 -1.67
CA VAL A 105 -1.25 -1.24 -1.61
C VAL A 105 -1.02 -2.15 -0.40
N ALA A 106 -0.36 -3.29 -0.64
CA ALA A 106 0.04 -4.30 0.35
C ALA A 106 1.56 -4.47 0.29
N ASN A 107 2.27 -3.73 1.14
CA ASN A 107 3.72 -3.56 1.03
C ASN A 107 4.37 -2.98 2.30
N GLU A 108 3.94 -3.45 3.48
CA GLU A 108 4.43 -2.98 4.79
C GLU A 108 4.43 -1.44 4.88
N VAL A 109 3.33 -0.83 4.45
CA VAL A 109 3.28 0.63 4.33
C VAL A 109 3.12 1.25 5.72
N GLY A 110 4.19 1.85 6.22
CA GLY A 110 4.17 2.57 7.49
C GLY A 110 3.08 3.64 7.55
N ILE A 111 2.26 3.58 8.60
CA ILE A 111 1.19 4.53 8.93
C ILE A 111 1.82 5.75 9.59
N ARG A 112 1.72 6.90 8.90
CA ARG A 112 2.30 8.17 9.35
C ARG A 112 1.36 9.33 9.07
N GLU A 113 1.43 10.38 9.88
CA GLU A 113 0.52 11.53 9.78
C GLU A 113 0.51 12.19 8.40
N ASP A 114 1.68 12.33 7.76
CA ASP A 114 1.82 12.94 6.44
C ASP A 114 1.15 12.09 5.36
N ARG A 115 1.21 10.76 5.47
CA ARG A 115 0.51 9.83 4.57
C ARG A 115 -0.98 9.79 4.85
N GLN A 116 -1.42 9.78 6.11
CA GLN A 116 -2.83 9.77 6.48
C GLN A 116 -3.59 11.04 6.03
N LYS A 117 -2.88 12.16 5.85
CA LYS A 117 -3.44 13.36 5.21
C LYS A 117 -3.80 13.15 3.73
N LYS A 118 -3.08 12.27 3.02
CA LYS A 118 -3.24 12.03 1.58
C LYS A 118 -3.97 10.72 1.25
N TYR A 119 -3.93 9.75 2.15
CA TYR A 119 -4.39 8.39 1.95
C TYR A 119 -5.25 7.93 3.12
N ASP A 120 -6.01 6.86 2.89
CA ASP A 120 -6.64 6.12 3.97
C ASP A 120 -5.83 4.84 4.24
N PHE A 121 -5.98 4.30 5.45
CA PHE A 121 -5.27 3.11 5.89
C PHE A 121 -6.24 2.12 6.54
N SER A 122 -5.94 0.83 6.41
CA SER A 122 -6.51 -0.17 7.30
C SER A 122 -6.06 0.05 8.74
N SER A 123 -6.71 -0.63 9.68
CA SER A 123 -6.13 -0.92 10.98
C SER A 123 -4.74 -1.55 10.79
N PRO A 124 -3.78 -1.26 11.67
CA PRO A 124 -2.44 -1.82 11.55
C PRO A 124 -2.51 -3.34 11.67
N TYR A 125 -1.78 -4.00 10.78
CA TYR A 125 -1.64 -5.46 10.80
C TYR A 125 -0.28 -5.89 11.32
N ILE A 126 0.72 -5.01 11.40
CA ILE A 126 2.04 -5.35 11.94
C ILE A 126 2.66 -4.15 12.66
N SER A 127 3.42 -4.44 13.71
CA SER A 127 4.35 -3.51 14.36
C SER A 127 5.78 -4.01 14.18
N SER A 128 6.69 -3.18 13.70
CA SER A 128 8.12 -3.52 13.61
C SER A 128 9.04 -2.30 13.71
N SER A 129 10.23 -2.52 14.26
CA SER A 129 11.24 -1.48 14.46
C SER A 129 12.14 -1.32 13.24
N ALA A 130 12.57 -0.10 12.95
CA ALA A 130 13.66 0.13 12.01
C ALA A 130 15.00 -0.33 12.60
N ALA A 131 15.85 -0.94 11.78
CA ALA A 131 17.18 -1.42 12.12
C ALA A 131 18.24 -0.65 11.33
N LEU A 132 19.29 -0.18 12.01
CA LEU A 132 20.49 0.36 11.39
C LEU A 132 21.44 -0.79 11.03
N VAL A 133 21.83 -0.86 9.78
CA VAL A 133 22.59 -1.97 9.20
C VAL A 133 23.88 -1.45 8.58
N ILE A 134 25.00 -2.09 8.92
CA ILE A 134 26.32 -1.77 8.37
C ILE A 134 27.00 -3.03 7.82
N ALA A 135 28.10 -2.85 7.09
CA ALA A 135 28.94 -3.97 6.68
C ALA A 135 29.54 -4.70 7.90
N LYS A 136 29.62 -6.03 7.83
CA LYS A 136 29.96 -6.92 8.97
C LYS A 136 31.36 -6.66 9.53
N ASP A 137 32.29 -6.24 8.68
CA ASP A 137 33.68 -5.90 8.98
C ASP A 137 33.89 -4.47 9.48
N LYS A 138 32.81 -3.68 9.62
CA LYS A 138 32.84 -2.31 10.16
C LYS A 138 32.26 -2.28 11.56
N ASP A 139 32.65 -1.27 12.34
CA ASP A 139 32.08 -1.02 13.68
C ASP A 139 31.38 0.34 13.80
N LYS A 140 31.38 1.12 12.72
CA LYS A 140 30.73 2.43 12.64
C LYS A 140 29.95 2.58 11.32
N PRO A 141 28.85 3.36 11.30
CA PRO A 141 28.18 3.98 12.45
C PRO A 141 27.61 2.93 13.42
N ALA A 142 27.56 3.20 14.73
CA ALA A 142 27.06 2.24 15.73
C ALA A 142 25.66 2.57 16.22
N THR A 143 25.21 3.81 16.05
CA THR A 143 23.88 4.27 16.46
C THR A 143 23.28 5.17 15.40
N PHE A 144 21.96 5.42 15.44
CA PHE A 144 21.32 6.37 14.52
C PHE A 144 21.90 7.79 14.62
N ALA A 145 22.49 8.19 15.75
CA ALA A 145 23.12 9.50 15.91
C ALA A 145 24.49 9.60 15.22
N ASP A 146 25.14 8.47 14.93
CA ASP A 146 26.49 8.41 14.33
C ASP A 146 26.47 8.63 12.80
N VAL A 147 25.30 8.76 12.17
CA VAL A 147 25.15 8.66 10.70
C VAL A 147 25.33 9.97 9.94
N LYS A 148 25.56 11.09 10.65
CA LYS A 148 25.60 12.42 10.05
C LYS A 148 26.74 12.52 9.01
N GLY A 149 26.38 12.93 7.79
CA GLY A 149 27.31 13.07 6.65
C GLY A 149 27.72 11.74 6.00
N LEU A 150 27.22 10.61 6.48
CA LEU A 150 27.48 9.29 5.88
C LEU A 150 26.47 8.97 4.78
N LYS A 151 26.85 8.07 3.86
CA LYS A 151 26.00 7.65 2.74
C LYS A 151 25.08 6.50 3.15
N ALA A 152 23.78 6.72 3.00
CA ALA A 152 22.74 5.72 3.24
C ALA A 152 22.15 5.24 1.91
N ALA A 153 22.15 3.94 1.62
CA ALA A 153 21.34 3.40 0.53
C ALA A 153 19.87 3.28 0.97
N GLN A 154 18.96 3.99 0.30
CA GLN A 154 17.53 4.01 0.63
C GLN A 154 16.62 4.17 -0.58
N SER A 155 15.43 3.53 -0.56
CA SER A 155 14.32 3.91 -1.44
C SER A 155 13.85 5.32 -1.06
N LEU A 156 13.72 6.23 -2.03
CA LEU A 156 13.78 7.67 -1.76
C LEU A 156 12.60 8.20 -0.94
N THR A 157 11.42 7.58 -1.10
CA THR A 157 10.18 7.95 -0.40
C THR A 157 9.84 7.04 0.79
N SER A 158 10.77 6.14 1.17
CA SER A 158 10.58 5.26 2.33
C SER A 158 10.63 6.02 3.64
N ASN A 159 9.99 5.48 4.68
CA ASN A 159 10.14 5.96 6.05
C ASN A 159 11.59 5.88 6.53
N TYR A 160 12.37 4.90 6.05
CA TYR A 160 13.77 4.74 6.41
C TYR A 160 14.68 5.83 5.82
N ALA A 161 14.37 6.31 4.61
CA ALA A 161 15.03 7.47 4.04
C ALA A 161 14.82 8.72 4.91
N ASP A 162 13.62 8.92 5.45
CA ASP A 162 13.34 10.05 6.34
C ASP A 162 14.09 9.94 7.66
N ILE A 163 14.20 8.75 8.25
CA ILE A 163 15.00 8.51 9.45
C ILE A 163 16.47 8.86 9.18
N ALA A 164 17.03 8.38 8.06
CA ALA A 164 18.40 8.70 7.66
C ALA A 164 18.62 10.21 7.44
N LYS A 165 17.73 10.87 6.69
CA LYS A 165 17.80 12.33 6.43
C LYS A 165 17.68 13.15 7.72
N LYS A 166 16.76 12.77 8.63
CA LYS A 166 16.56 13.44 9.92
C LYS A 166 17.82 13.40 10.79
N ASN A 167 18.62 12.33 10.66
CA ASN A 167 19.91 12.20 11.35
C ASN A 167 21.10 12.74 10.52
N GLY A 168 20.83 13.42 9.40
CA GLY A 168 21.82 14.16 8.63
C GLY A 168 22.65 13.32 7.64
N ALA A 169 22.17 12.15 7.24
CA ALA A 169 22.83 11.31 6.25
C ALA A 169 22.59 11.80 4.80
N GLU A 170 23.50 11.46 3.91
CA GLU A 170 23.37 11.64 2.46
C GLU A 170 22.70 10.42 1.83
N ILE A 171 21.63 10.62 1.07
CA ILE A 171 20.88 9.51 0.49
C ILE A 171 21.44 9.11 -0.87
N THR A 172 21.82 7.84 -0.98
CA THR A 172 22.02 7.13 -2.26
C THR A 172 20.73 6.39 -2.59
N GLY A 173 20.01 6.83 -3.62
CA GLY A 173 18.75 6.22 -4.06
C GLY A 173 18.95 4.78 -4.56
N VAL A 174 18.10 3.87 -4.09
CA VAL A 174 18.02 2.48 -4.56
C VAL A 174 16.55 2.08 -4.72
N GLU A 175 16.31 0.98 -5.43
CA GLU A 175 14.97 0.46 -5.67
C GLU A 175 14.37 -0.18 -4.41
N GLY A 176 15.18 -0.91 -3.63
CA GLY A 176 14.73 -1.59 -2.42
C GLY A 176 15.87 -2.12 -1.55
N PHE A 177 15.51 -2.86 -0.51
CA PHE A 177 16.46 -3.35 0.50
C PHE A 177 17.53 -4.28 -0.09
N SER A 178 17.17 -5.18 -1.01
CA SER A 178 18.11 -6.12 -1.63
C SER A 178 19.28 -5.38 -2.31
N GLN A 179 18.98 -4.34 -3.08
CA GLN A 179 20.01 -3.49 -3.70
C GLN A 179 20.80 -2.70 -2.64
N ALA A 180 20.14 -2.19 -1.60
CA ALA A 180 20.82 -1.51 -0.50
C ALA A 180 21.87 -2.42 0.18
N ALA A 181 21.51 -3.67 0.45
CA ALA A 181 22.38 -4.66 1.07
C ALA A 181 23.59 -5.02 0.19
N GLU A 182 23.42 -5.05 -1.14
CA GLU A 182 24.51 -5.27 -2.10
C GLU A 182 25.48 -4.08 -2.15
N LEU A 183 24.96 -2.85 -2.19
CA LEU A 183 25.79 -1.64 -2.13
C LEU A 183 26.57 -1.57 -0.81
N LEU A 184 25.93 -1.94 0.29
CA LEU A 184 26.56 -1.98 1.60
C LEU A 184 27.65 -3.06 1.66
N SER A 185 27.36 -4.27 1.17
CA SER A 185 28.32 -5.38 1.14
C SER A 185 29.54 -5.11 0.25
N SER A 186 29.39 -4.26 -0.77
CA SER A 186 30.48 -3.83 -1.66
C SER A 186 31.20 -2.56 -1.19
N GLY A 187 30.78 -1.96 -0.07
CA GLY A 187 31.38 -0.74 0.48
C GLY A 187 31.09 0.53 -0.33
N ARG A 188 30.05 0.54 -1.16
CA ARG A 188 29.63 1.72 -1.95
C ARG A 188 28.82 2.74 -1.13
N VAL A 189 28.25 2.28 -0.02
CA VAL A 189 27.55 3.10 0.99
C VAL A 189 28.01 2.69 2.38
N ASP A 190 27.81 3.56 3.36
CA ASP A 190 28.27 3.35 4.73
C ASP A 190 27.26 2.52 5.55
N PHE A 191 25.97 2.71 5.29
CA PHE A 191 24.90 2.01 6.00
C PHE A 191 23.59 1.94 5.18
N THR A 192 22.64 1.18 5.68
CA THR A 192 21.22 1.30 5.32
C THR A 192 20.37 1.18 6.59
N ILE A 193 19.13 1.67 6.53
CA ILE A 193 18.11 1.49 7.57
C ILE A 193 16.96 0.77 6.90
N ASN A 194 16.44 -0.27 7.54
CA ASN A 194 15.30 -1.02 7.01
C ASN A 194 14.47 -1.66 8.11
N ASP A 195 13.39 -2.33 7.76
CA ASP A 195 12.61 -3.12 8.71
C ASP A 195 13.45 -4.23 9.35
N LYS A 196 13.40 -4.34 10.68
CA LYS A 196 14.16 -5.36 11.41
C LYS A 196 13.82 -6.78 10.96
N LEU A 197 12.56 -7.10 10.71
CA LEU A 197 12.15 -8.46 10.30
C LEU A 197 12.65 -8.78 8.89
N SER A 198 12.65 -7.80 7.97
CA SER A 198 13.27 -7.96 6.65
C SER A 198 14.78 -8.19 6.73
N VAL A 199 15.50 -7.43 7.58
CA VAL A 199 16.95 -7.62 7.77
C VAL A 199 17.25 -8.99 8.39
N LEU A 200 16.48 -9.42 9.39
CA LEU A 200 16.62 -10.74 9.99
C LEU A 200 16.35 -11.87 8.99
N ASN A 201 15.31 -11.74 8.17
CA ASN A 201 15.03 -12.69 7.09
C ASN A 201 16.17 -12.75 6.07
N TYR A 202 16.76 -11.61 5.70
CA TYR A 202 17.91 -11.57 4.81
C TYR A 202 19.13 -12.29 5.39
N LEU A 203 19.44 -12.05 6.67
CA LEU A 203 20.54 -12.73 7.37
C LEU A 203 20.29 -14.24 7.54
N GLU A 204 19.03 -14.63 7.67
CA GLU A 204 18.65 -16.04 7.77
C GLU A 204 18.77 -16.77 6.43
N THR A 205 18.32 -16.14 5.35
CA THR A 205 18.27 -16.73 4.00
C THR A 205 19.62 -16.67 3.28
N LYS A 206 20.44 -15.64 3.55
CA LYS A 206 21.79 -15.48 2.99
C LYS A 206 22.84 -15.65 4.08
N LYS A 207 23.24 -16.90 4.35
CA LYS A 207 24.21 -17.23 5.42
C LYS A 207 25.60 -16.59 5.24
N ASP A 208 25.96 -16.22 4.02
CA ASP A 208 27.19 -15.52 3.67
C ASP A 208 27.05 -13.99 3.66
N ALA A 209 25.89 -13.46 4.07
CA ALA A 209 25.63 -12.03 4.17
C ALA A 209 26.74 -11.30 4.96
N LYS A 210 27.28 -10.25 4.36
CA LYS A 210 28.36 -9.43 4.90
C LYS A 210 27.84 -8.15 5.55
N ILE A 211 26.66 -8.21 6.16
CA ILE A 211 26.03 -7.09 6.86
C ILE A 211 25.67 -7.50 8.29
N LYS A 212 25.46 -6.53 9.18
CA LYS A 212 24.99 -6.74 10.55
C LYS A 212 24.12 -5.58 11.02
N ILE A 213 23.16 -5.89 11.90
CA ILE A 213 22.40 -4.87 12.64
C ILE A 213 23.29 -4.35 13.77
N VAL A 214 23.34 -3.03 13.96
CA VAL A 214 24.11 -2.37 15.04
C VAL A 214 23.24 -1.56 16.00
N ASP A 215 22.06 -1.13 15.55
CA ASP A 215 21.10 -0.39 16.37
C ASP A 215 19.67 -0.65 15.86
N THR A 216 18.68 -0.44 16.71
CA THR A 216 17.25 -0.55 16.35
C THR A 216 16.45 0.56 17.04
N GLU A 217 15.50 1.16 16.34
CA GLU A 217 14.59 2.13 16.97
C GLU A 217 13.81 1.46 18.10
N LYS A 218 13.69 2.18 19.23
CA LYS A 218 13.00 1.69 20.43
C LYS A 218 11.49 1.57 20.21
N GLU A 219 10.94 2.45 19.40
CA GLU A 219 9.51 2.47 19.06
C GLU A 219 9.31 1.74 17.73
N ALA A 220 8.41 0.77 17.73
CA ALA A 220 8.01 0.08 16.52
C ALA A 220 7.08 0.97 15.70
N SER A 221 7.32 1.03 14.39
CA SER A 221 6.37 1.62 13.44
C SER A 221 5.24 0.63 13.17
N GLN A 222 4.05 1.16 12.93
CA GLN A 222 2.89 0.37 12.55
C GLN A 222 2.67 0.45 11.04
N SER A 223 2.36 -0.68 10.43
CA SER A 223 2.10 -0.78 8.99
C SER A 223 0.69 -1.33 8.71
N GLY A 224 0.10 -0.84 7.62
CA GLY A 224 -1.26 -1.13 7.22
C GLY A 224 -1.43 -1.09 5.70
N PHE A 225 -2.57 -1.59 5.22
CA PHE A 225 -2.91 -1.49 3.81
C PHE A 225 -3.24 -0.04 3.49
N LEU A 226 -2.69 0.48 2.41
CA LEU A 226 -2.89 1.86 1.98
C LEU A 226 -3.94 1.92 0.87
N PHE A 227 -4.82 2.91 0.96
CA PHE A 227 -5.90 3.18 0.00
C PHE A 227 -5.89 4.64 -0.44
N ARG A 228 -6.54 4.93 -1.58
CA ARG A 228 -6.85 6.31 -1.96
C ARG A 228 -7.74 6.97 -0.89
N LYS A 229 -7.56 8.26 -0.66
CA LYS A 229 -8.45 9.04 0.22
C LYS A 229 -9.92 8.92 -0.20
N GLY A 230 -10.82 8.83 0.79
CA GLY A 230 -12.25 8.68 0.58
C GLY A 230 -12.69 7.26 0.26
N SER A 231 -11.87 6.25 0.60
CA SER A 231 -12.18 4.82 0.39
C SER A 231 -12.87 4.19 1.60
N ASP A 232 -13.63 4.98 2.37
CA ASP A 232 -14.12 4.63 3.72
C ASP A 232 -14.79 3.25 3.79
N LYS A 233 -15.70 2.92 2.86
CA LYS A 233 -16.39 1.62 2.87
C LYS A 233 -15.48 0.45 2.55
N LEU A 234 -14.54 0.64 1.63
CA LEU A 234 -13.54 -0.39 1.33
C LEU A 234 -12.65 -0.62 2.56
N VAL A 235 -12.19 0.46 3.20
CA VAL A 235 -11.38 0.39 4.43
C VAL A 235 -12.14 -0.32 5.55
N GLN A 236 -13.42 -0.02 5.74
CA GLN A 236 -14.26 -0.68 6.74
C GLN A 236 -14.37 -2.19 6.51
N GLU A 237 -14.63 -2.62 5.27
CA GLU A 237 -14.72 -4.05 4.94
C GLU A 237 -13.36 -4.77 5.05
N VAL A 238 -12.26 -4.10 4.68
CA VAL A 238 -10.91 -4.64 4.88
C VAL A 238 -10.59 -4.77 6.38
N ASN A 239 -10.95 -3.78 7.19
CA ASN A 239 -10.76 -3.83 8.64
C ASN A 239 -11.59 -4.94 9.28
N LYS A 240 -12.82 -5.15 8.80
CA LYS A 240 -13.65 -6.28 9.21
C LYS A 240 -12.99 -7.61 8.85
N ALA A 241 -12.45 -7.74 7.63
CA ALA A 241 -11.71 -8.94 7.23
C ALA A 241 -10.49 -9.18 8.13
N LEU A 242 -9.71 -8.14 8.46
CA LEU A 242 -8.58 -8.21 9.39
C LEU A 242 -9.00 -8.66 10.79
N GLU A 243 -10.10 -8.13 11.30
CA GLU A 243 -10.64 -8.51 12.60
C GLU A 243 -11.13 -9.97 12.61
N ASP A 244 -11.86 -10.37 11.57
CA ASP A 244 -12.38 -11.73 11.45
C ASP A 244 -11.24 -12.76 11.31
N MET A 245 -10.15 -12.44 10.60
CA MET A 245 -8.93 -13.27 10.55
C MET A 245 -8.26 -13.42 11.91
N LYS A 246 -8.28 -12.37 12.74
CA LYS A 246 -7.75 -12.44 14.12
C LYS A 246 -8.65 -13.32 15.00
N LYS A 247 -9.98 -13.24 14.84
CA LYS A 247 -10.94 -14.04 15.62
C LYS A 247 -10.90 -15.54 15.31
N ASP A 248 -10.76 -15.90 14.04
CA ASP A 248 -10.78 -17.30 13.60
C ASP A 248 -9.39 -17.96 13.56
N GLY A 249 -8.34 -17.23 13.93
CA GLY A 249 -6.96 -17.71 14.00
C GLY A 249 -6.27 -17.84 12.65
N THR A 250 -6.88 -17.37 11.55
CA THR A 250 -6.21 -17.31 10.24
C THR A 250 -5.01 -16.38 10.27
N TYR A 251 -5.15 -15.22 10.92
CA TYR A 251 -4.05 -14.28 11.10
C TYR A 251 -2.86 -14.91 11.84
N ASP A 252 -3.12 -15.62 12.95
CA ASP A 252 -2.07 -16.30 13.73
C ASP A 252 -1.33 -17.36 12.93
N LYS A 253 -2.01 -18.08 12.02
CA LYS A 253 -1.37 -19.06 11.13
C LYS A 253 -0.42 -18.37 10.16
N ILE A 254 -0.85 -17.25 9.57
CA ILE A 254 -0.05 -16.47 8.63
C ILE A 254 1.17 -15.90 9.35
N THR A 255 1.03 -15.26 10.51
CA THR A 255 2.20 -14.68 11.21
C THR A 255 3.18 -15.74 11.69
N LYS A 256 2.70 -16.87 12.23
CA LYS A 256 3.57 -17.96 12.67
C LYS A 256 4.37 -18.54 11.52
N LYS A 257 3.79 -18.64 10.33
CA LYS A 257 4.49 -19.09 9.12
C LYS A 257 5.65 -18.16 8.77
N TRP A 258 5.45 -16.85 8.84
CA TRP A 258 6.43 -15.87 8.34
C TRP A 258 7.44 -15.40 9.38
N PHE A 259 7.05 -15.35 10.66
CA PHE A 259 7.85 -14.76 11.74
C PHE A 259 8.04 -15.69 12.94
N GLY A 260 7.41 -16.87 12.96
CA GLY A 260 7.44 -17.79 14.11
C GLY A 260 6.60 -17.31 15.31
N GLU A 261 6.13 -16.07 15.31
CA GLU A 261 5.35 -15.46 16.39
C GLU A 261 4.19 -14.61 15.85
N ASN A 262 3.39 -14.04 16.75
CA ASN A 262 2.35 -13.08 16.39
C ASN A 262 2.92 -11.66 16.48
N VAL A 263 2.86 -10.94 15.35
CA VAL A 263 3.43 -9.60 15.18
C VAL A 263 2.37 -8.48 15.11
N SER A 264 1.12 -8.75 15.52
CA SER A 264 0.01 -7.79 15.43
C SER A 264 0.03 -6.66 16.47
N LYS A 265 1.01 -6.64 17.38
CA LYS A 265 1.09 -5.69 18.49
C LYS A 265 2.49 -5.12 18.61
#